data_AF-A0A2G2A2T9-F1
#
_entry.id   AF-A0A2G2A2T9-F1
#
_cell.length_a   1.000
_cell.length_b   1.000
_cell.length_c   1.000
_cell.angle_alpha   90.00
_cell.angle_beta   90.00
_cell.angle_gamma   90.00
#
_symmetry.space_group_name_H-M   'P 1'
#
loop_
_entity.id
_entity.type
_entity.pdbx_description
1 polymer ?
#
loop_
_entity_poly.entity_id
_entity_poly.type
_entity_poly.pdbx_seq_one_letter_code
_entity_poly.pdbx_strand_id
1 'polypeptide(L)'
;MQDLTNQHASSPELLSILDNENRKVRDGLLNVQANFAEAVVFNNENFVNCNGIASSCEMLASDSVSIQSEVNQFSTAVSDIRTITEETKKQIITVHNLLDLIRGIANQTKMLSLNAMIEAARAGQAGVGFAVVAAEVKSLSNGTDVIVDDIRDAIESLLTMFDKVAGNMQELDDKSTHISETISTLNTSIQSISVRNSDAALRVIDANDQTFMSLAKLDHIIWKVNTYISVIEHEPSFTFVDHHNCRLGKWYEQGDGQASFSSTMSFAGLEQPHSEVHDATRLVFAELAKDGEPNYTVMTSYLNDMEAASDGVFRYLDQMLKEKQSRTG
;
A
#
# COMPACT_ATOMS: atom_id res chain seq x y z
N MET A 1 -16.39 66.40 -49.23
CA MET A 1 -17.66 66.36 -48.47
C MET A 1 -17.86 64.91 -48.12
N GLN A 2 -18.08 64.62 -46.83
CA GLN A 2 -17.84 63.34 -46.15
C GLN A 2 -18.23 62.08 -46.93
N ASP A 3 -17.18 61.28 -47.13
CA ASP A 3 -17.21 59.82 -47.11
C ASP A 3 -17.60 59.37 -45.70
N LEU A 4 -18.58 58.47 -45.58
CA LEU A 4 -18.95 57.63 -44.42
C LEU A 4 -20.31 56.95 -44.75
N THR A 5 -20.31 56.10 -45.78
CA THR A 5 -21.35 55.07 -45.90
C THR A 5 -21.18 54.10 -44.75
N ASN A 6 -22.06 54.23 -43.78
CA ASN A 6 -22.16 53.40 -42.59
C ASN A 6 -22.51 51.95 -43.02
N GLN A 7 -21.47 51.12 -43.21
CA GLN A 7 -21.60 49.67 -43.41
C GLN A 7 -21.97 49.02 -42.06
N HIS A 8 -23.24 49.16 -41.65
CA HIS A 8 -23.79 48.23 -40.66
C HIS A 8 -24.05 46.91 -41.38
N ALA A 9 -23.46 45.82 -40.88
CA ALA A 9 -23.70 44.47 -41.37
C ALA A 9 -25.21 44.22 -41.53
N SER A 10 -25.61 43.66 -42.67
CA SER A 10 -26.99 43.29 -42.94
C SER A 10 -27.43 42.14 -42.01
N SER A 11 -28.72 42.08 -41.67
CA SER A 11 -29.26 41.03 -40.77
C SER A 11 -28.82 39.59 -41.11
N PRO A 12 -28.67 39.19 -42.39
CA PRO A 12 -28.16 37.86 -42.76
C PRO A 12 -26.67 37.62 -42.42
N GLU A 13 -25.82 38.65 -42.54
CA GLU A 13 -24.39 38.53 -42.23
C GLU A 13 -24.18 38.35 -40.72
N LEU A 14 -24.97 39.07 -39.90
CA LEU A 14 -24.96 38.90 -38.44
C LEU A 14 -25.44 37.51 -38.00
N LEU A 15 -26.49 36.98 -38.65
CA LEU A 15 -26.99 35.62 -38.39
C LEU A 15 -25.94 34.56 -38.76
N SER A 16 -25.24 34.73 -39.88
CA SER A 16 -24.16 33.83 -40.30
C SER A 16 -22.99 33.82 -39.32
N ILE A 17 -22.61 35.00 -38.78
CA ILE A 17 -21.57 35.09 -37.74
C ILE A 17 -22.03 34.37 -36.47
N LEU A 18 -23.27 34.62 -36.01
CA LEU A 18 -23.81 33.99 -34.80
C LEU A 18 -23.89 32.46 -34.93
N ASP A 19 -24.33 31.94 -36.07
CA ASP A 19 -24.33 30.49 -36.32
C ASP A 19 -22.92 29.90 -36.27
N ASN A 20 -21.96 30.53 -36.97
CA ASN A 20 -20.58 30.06 -37.01
C ASN A 20 -19.91 30.10 -35.63
N GLU A 21 -20.12 31.16 -34.85
CA GLU A 21 -19.56 31.26 -33.50
C GLU A 21 -20.22 30.28 -32.53
N ASN A 22 -21.54 30.03 -32.63
CA ASN A 22 -22.22 29.00 -31.83
C ASN A 22 -21.65 27.60 -32.11
N ARG A 23 -21.35 27.26 -33.37
CA ARG A 23 -20.70 25.98 -33.71
C ARG A 23 -19.30 25.87 -33.12
N LYS A 24 -18.48 26.93 -33.23
CA LYS A 24 -17.13 26.92 -32.63
C LYS A 24 -17.17 26.80 -31.11
N VAL A 25 -18.10 27.49 -30.45
CA VAL A 25 -18.30 27.39 -29.01
C VAL A 25 -18.71 25.96 -28.64
N ARG A 26 -19.67 25.37 -29.35
CA ARG A 26 -20.06 23.97 -29.17
C ARG A 26 -18.88 23.02 -29.31
N ASP A 27 -18.08 23.16 -30.37
CA ASP A 27 -16.95 22.28 -30.64
C ASP A 27 -15.86 22.42 -29.55
N GLY A 28 -15.64 23.65 -29.05
CA GLY A 28 -14.79 23.89 -27.87
C GLY A 28 -15.33 23.23 -26.61
N LEU A 29 -16.64 23.30 -26.36
CA LEU A 29 -17.28 22.65 -25.22
C LEU A 29 -17.22 21.12 -25.30
N LEU A 30 -17.37 20.54 -26.50
CA LEU A 30 -17.20 19.11 -26.74
C LEU A 30 -15.78 18.64 -26.40
N ASN A 31 -14.76 19.44 -26.73
CA ASN A 31 -13.39 19.12 -26.33
C ASN A 31 -13.21 19.14 -24.80
N VAL A 32 -13.76 20.15 -24.12
CA VAL A 32 -13.70 20.24 -22.66
C VAL A 32 -14.46 19.07 -22.02
N GLN A 33 -15.65 18.73 -22.52
CA GLN A 33 -16.44 17.58 -22.10
C GLN A 33 -15.65 16.27 -22.22
N ALA A 34 -14.93 16.07 -23.33
CA ALA A 34 -14.07 14.89 -23.51
C ALA A 34 -12.98 14.80 -22.44
N ASN A 35 -12.31 15.91 -22.13
CA ASN A 35 -11.27 15.96 -21.08
C ASN A 35 -11.84 15.65 -19.69
N PHE A 36 -13.03 16.14 -19.36
CA PHE A 36 -13.70 15.81 -18.10
C PHE A 36 -14.13 14.35 -18.03
N ALA A 37 -14.59 13.77 -19.15
CA ALA A 37 -14.92 12.35 -19.22
C ALA A 37 -13.69 11.47 -19.01
N GLU A 38 -12.54 11.82 -19.60
CA GLU A 38 -11.26 11.13 -19.36
C GLU A 38 -10.82 11.28 -17.89
N ALA A 39 -10.97 12.47 -17.30
CA ALA A 39 -10.63 12.70 -15.90
C ALA A 39 -11.46 11.86 -14.92
N VAL A 40 -12.75 11.60 -15.20
CA VAL A 40 -13.59 10.68 -14.40
C VAL A 40 -13.03 9.26 -14.45
N VAL A 41 -12.67 8.77 -15.65
CA VAL A 41 -12.07 7.44 -15.82
C VAL A 41 -10.74 7.34 -15.06
N PHE A 42 -9.87 8.34 -15.22
CA PHE A 42 -8.59 8.41 -14.54
C PHE A 42 -8.72 8.45 -13.00
N ASN A 43 -9.69 9.20 -12.47
CA ASN A 43 -9.96 9.21 -11.03
C ASN A 43 -10.44 7.85 -10.52
N ASN A 44 -11.28 7.14 -11.28
CA ASN A 44 -11.70 5.79 -10.91
C ASN A 44 -10.53 4.80 -10.90
N GLU A 45 -9.62 4.88 -11.87
CA GLU A 45 -8.38 4.09 -11.87
C GLU A 45 -7.50 4.39 -10.64
N ASN A 46 -7.37 5.67 -10.26
CA ASN A 46 -6.65 6.06 -9.05
C ASN A 46 -7.32 5.50 -7.77
N PHE A 47 -8.64 5.43 -7.72
CA PHE A 47 -9.36 4.83 -6.61
C PHE A 47 -9.08 3.32 -6.50
N VAL A 48 -9.07 2.61 -7.63
CA VAL A 48 -8.67 1.19 -7.69
C VAL A 48 -7.22 1.00 -7.21
N ASN A 49 -6.31 1.90 -7.61
CA ASN A 49 -4.92 1.87 -7.14
C ASN A 49 -4.83 2.07 -5.62
N CYS A 50 -5.60 2.98 -5.04
CA CYS A 50 -5.69 3.15 -3.59
C CYS A 50 -6.15 1.85 -2.88
N ASN A 51 -7.14 1.13 -3.43
CA ASN A 51 -7.55 -0.16 -2.88
C ASN A 51 -6.44 -1.21 -2.95
N GLY A 52 -5.67 -1.24 -4.05
CA GLY A 52 -4.50 -2.10 -4.18
C GLY A 52 -3.40 -1.81 -3.16
N ILE A 53 -3.15 -0.52 -2.87
CA ILE A 53 -2.21 -0.09 -1.82
C ILE A 53 -2.73 -0.52 -0.44
N ALA A 54 -4.02 -0.37 -0.16
CA ALA A 54 -4.61 -0.78 1.13
C ALA A 54 -4.41 -2.28 1.38
N SER A 55 -4.72 -3.12 0.38
CA SER A 55 -4.49 -4.58 0.47
C SER A 55 -3.00 -4.92 0.66
N SER A 56 -2.09 -4.19 0.00
CA SER A 56 -0.65 -4.37 0.18
C SER A 56 -0.20 -4.02 1.60
N CYS A 57 -0.75 -2.96 2.20
CA CYS A 57 -0.48 -2.60 3.60
C CYS A 57 -0.96 -3.69 4.58
N GLU A 58 -2.12 -4.29 4.35
CA GLU A 58 -2.64 -5.39 5.17
C GLU A 58 -1.72 -6.63 5.11
N MET A 59 -1.29 -7.01 3.90
CA MET A 59 -0.34 -8.12 3.73
C MET A 59 0.99 -7.84 4.43
N LEU A 60 1.56 -6.66 4.24
CA LEU A 60 2.82 -6.27 4.90
C LEU A 60 2.70 -6.25 6.42
N ALA A 61 1.56 -5.84 6.97
CA ALA A 61 1.32 -5.88 8.41
C ALA A 61 1.29 -7.32 8.94
N SER A 62 0.65 -8.24 8.20
CA SER A 62 0.63 -9.67 8.54
C SER A 62 2.02 -10.31 8.46
N ASP A 63 2.80 -10.00 7.43
CA ASP A 63 4.17 -10.50 7.27
C ASP A 63 5.06 -9.99 8.41
N SER A 64 4.93 -8.71 8.77
CA SER A 64 5.66 -8.10 9.89
C SER A 64 5.40 -8.80 11.23
N VAL A 65 4.14 -9.17 11.50
CA VAL A 65 3.78 -9.96 12.69
C VAL A 65 4.43 -11.34 12.67
N SER A 66 4.46 -11.98 11.51
CA SER A 66 5.09 -13.31 11.34
C SER A 66 6.60 -13.24 11.57
N ILE A 67 7.28 -12.26 10.97
CA ILE A 67 8.72 -12.04 11.18
C ILE A 67 9.02 -11.74 12.65
N GLN A 68 8.20 -10.93 13.34
CA GLN A 68 8.40 -10.67 14.77
C GLN A 68 8.30 -11.96 15.60
N SER A 69 7.41 -12.88 15.24
CA SER A 69 7.31 -14.19 15.89
C SER A 69 8.58 -15.03 15.67
N GLU A 70 9.08 -15.08 14.45
CA GLU A 70 10.31 -15.80 14.11
C GLU A 70 11.52 -15.24 14.86
N VAL A 71 11.63 -13.91 14.97
CA VAL A 71 12.71 -13.26 15.74
C VAL A 71 12.64 -13.59 17.22
N ASN A 72 11.45 -13.65 17.81
CA ASN A 72 11.27 -14.05 19.21
C ASN A 72 11.68 -15.52 19.45
N GLN A 73 11.33 -16.41 18.52
CA GLN A 73 11.77 -17.81 18.57
C GLN A 73 13.29 -17.93 18.42
N PHE A 74 13.86 -17.16 17.50
CA PHE A 74 15.31 -17.09 17.29
C PHE A 74 16.06 -16.63 18.55
N SER A 75 15.61 -15.56 19.19
CA SER A 75 16.20 -15.05 20.44
C SER A 75 16.12 -16.09 21.56
N THR A 76 15.01 -16.82 21.67
CA THR A 76 14.87 -17.93 22.63
C THR A 76 15.90 -19.04 22.36
N ALA A 77 16.05 -19.45 21.09
CA ALA A 77 17.03 -20.47 20.72
C ALA A 77 18.48 -20.05 21.00
N VAL A 78 18.83 -18.78 20.77
CA VAL A 78 20.15 -18.22 21.12
C VAL A 78 20.39 -18.28 22.63
N SER A 79 19.38 -17.96 23.44
CA SER A 79 19.44 -18.03 24.90
C SER A 79 19.64 -19.48 25.41
N ASP A 80 18.96 -20.44 24.79
CA ASP A 80 19.12 -21.87 25.10
C ASP A 80 20.55 -22.36 24.78
N ILE A 81 21.07 -21.99 23.60
CA ILE A 81 22.45 -22.35 23.20
C ILE A 81 23.47 -21.74 24.16
N ARG A 82 23.26 -20.50 24.60
CA ARG A 82 24.11 -19.85 25.61
C ARG A 82 24.12 -20.63 26.92
N THR A 83 22.95 -21.06 27.40
CA THR A 83 22.82 -21.85 28.63
C THR A 83 23.55 -23.19 28.52
N ILE A 84 23.33 -23.92 27.41
CA ILE A 84 23.99 -25.20 27.14
C ILE A 84 25.52 -25.03 27.06
N THR A 85 25.98 -23.94 26.43
CA THR A 85 27.41 -23.62 26.31
C THR A 85 28.04 -23.41 27.68
N GLU A 86 27.39 -22.63 28.56
CA GLU A 86 27.88 -22.38 29.93
C GLU A 86 27.89 -23.65 30.78
N GLU A 87 26.85 -24.49 30.68
CA GLU A 87 26.81 -25.78 31.38
C GLU A 87 27.92 -26.72 30.90
N THR A 88 28.13 -26.80 29.59
CA THR A 88 29.18 -27.64 29.00
C THR A 88 30.57 -27.15 29.40
N LYS A 89 30.79 -25.83 29.43
CA LYS A 89 32.05 -25.23 29.90
C LYS A 89 32.35 -25.61 31.35
N LYS A 90 31.35 -25.60 32.24
CA LYS A 90 31.50 -26.06 33.64
C LYS A 90 31.86 -27.54 33.74
N GLN A 91 31.26 -28.39 32.91
CA GLN A 91 31.60 -29.81 32.86
C GLN A 91 33.04 -30.03 32.40
N ILE A 92 33.50 -29.31 31.38
CA ILE A 92 34.88 -29.40 30.89
C ILE A 92 35.89 -28.95 31.97
N ILE A 93 35.60 -27.89 32.72
CA ILE A 93 36.43 -27.47 33.87
C ILE A 93 36.50 -28.59 34.93
N THR A 94 35.40 -29.31 35.14
CA THR A 94 35.38 -30.46 36.07
C THR A 94 36.28 -31.59 35.58
N VAL A 95 36.26 -31.90 34.27
CA VAL A 95 37.16 -32.89 33.67
C VAL A 95 38.63 -32.46 33.79
N HIS A 96 38.92 -31.17 33.57
CA HIS A 96 40.26 -30.61 33.75
C HIS A 96 40.81 -30.85 35.16
N ASN A 97 39.99 -30.60 36.19
CA ASN A 97 40.36 -30.87 37.59
C ASN A 97 40.61 -32.36 37.88
N LEU A 98 39.87 -33.26 37.22
CA LEU A 98 40.09 -34.71 37.36
C LEU A 98 41.41 -35.16 36.72
N LEU A 99 41.85 -34.51 35.64
CA LEU A 99 43.16 -34.80 35.03
C LEU A 99 44.31 -34.41 35.94
N ASP A 100 44.21 -33.29 36.67
CA ASP A 100 45.22 -32.90 37.66
C ASP A 100 45.33 -33.95 38.78
N LEU A 101 44.21 -34.57 39.18
CA LEU A 101 44.22 -35.70 40.12
C LEU A 101 44.90 -36.94 39.53
N ILE A 102 44.60 -37.31 38.28
CA ILE A 102 45.23 -38.45 37.60
C ILE A 102 46.73 -38.24 37.47
N ARG A 103 47.18 -37.02 37.14
CA ARG A 103 48.60 -36.66 37.11
C ARG A 103 49.25 -36.78 38.49
N GLY A 104 48.53 -36.39 39.54
CA GLY A 104 48.97 -36.60 40.92
C GLY A 104 49.20 -38.08 41.23
N ILE A 105 48.27 -38.94 40.84
CA ILE A 105 48.39 -40.40 40.99
C ILE A 105 49.57 -40.95 40.18
N ALA A 106 49.70 -40.58 38.90
CA ALA A 106 50.81 -41.01 38.05
C ALA A 106 52.18 -40.65 38.65
N ASN A 107 52.32 -39.43 39.17
CA ASN A 107 53.55 -38.99 39.86
C ASN A 107 53.82 -39.79 41.16
N GLN A 108 52.79 -40.07 41.95
CA GLN A 108 52.93 -40.92 43.15
C GLN A 108 53.34 -42.35 42.77
N THR A 109 52.72 -42.93 41.74
CA THR A 109 53.05 -44.27 41.23
C THR A 109 54.49 -44.32 40.69
N LYS A 110 54.93 -43.27 40.00
CA LYS A 110 56.31 -43.11 39.53
C LYS A 110 57.32 -43.02 40.67
N MET A 111 56.97 -42.35 41.78
CA MET A 111 57.81 -42.32 42.98
C MET A 111 57.85 -43.67 43.70
N LEU A 112 56.71 -44.36 43.80
CA LEU A 112 56.62 -45.71 44.36
C LEU A 112 57.46 -46.71 43.55
N SER A 113 57.39 -46.63 42.22
CA SER A 113 58.17 -47.51 41.34
C SER A 113 59.68 -47.22 41.44
N LEU A 114 60.07 -45.95 41.61
CA LEU A 114 61.46 -45.57 41.86
C LEU A 114 61.97 -46.17 43.18
N ASN A 115 61.18 -46.05 44.25
CA ASN A 115 61.53 -46.66 45.55
C ASN A 115 61.66 -48.18 45.44
N ALA A 116 60.76 -48.84 44.70
CA ALA A 116 60.82 -50.27 44.45
C ALA A 116 62.05 -50.67 43.61
N MET A 117 62.44 -49.87 42.62
CA MET A 117 63.69 -50.07 41.86
C MET A 117 64.93 -49.98 42.76
N ILE A 118 64.95 -49.03 43.70
CA ILE A 118 66.06 -48.86 44.66
C ILE A 118 66.16 -50.09 45.57
N GLU A 119 65.03 -50.55 46.12
CA GLU A 119 65.02 -51.71 47.01
C GLU A 119 65.36 -53.02 46.26
N ALA A 120 64.90 -53.15 45.01
CA ALA A 120 65.27 -54.26 44.14
C ALA A 120 66.78 -54.29 43.86
N ALA A 121 67.41 -53.13 43.65
CA ALA A 121 68.86 -53.03 43.50
C ALA A 121 69.60 -53.40 44.81
N ARG A 122 69.04 -53.02 45.97
CA ARG A 122 69.58 -53.33 47.29
C ARG A 122 69.53 -54.83 47.63
N ALA A 123 68.52 -55.55 47.14
CA ALA A 123 68.37 -56.99 47.30
C ALA A 123 69.29 -57.83 46.37
N GLY A 124 70.06 -57.20 45.47
CA GLY A 124 71.01 -57.88 44.59
C GLY A 124 70.35 -58.90 43.66
N GLN A 125 70.86 -60.13 43.60
CA GLN A 125 70.30 -61.18 42.71
C GLN A 125 68.85 -61.56 43.06
N ALA A 126 68.42 -61.43 44.32
CA ALA A 126 67.05 -61.75 44.73
C ALA A 126 66.03 -60.72 44.23
N GLY A 127 66.47 -59.50 43.88
CA GLY A 127 65.61 -58.40 43.45
C GLY A 127 65.37 -58.29 41.95
N VAL A 128 65.99 -59.14 41.13
CA VAL A 128 65.97 -58.99 39.65
C VAL A 128 64.56 -58.99 39.07
N GLY A 129 63.69 -59.90 39.53
CA GLY A 129 62.28 -59.93 39.10
C GLY A 129 61.48 -58.69 39.52
N PHE A 130 61.73 -58.19 40.73
CA PHE A 130 61.11 -56.95 41.23
C PHE A 130 61.58 -55.72 40.46
N ALA A 131 62.84 -55.67 40.03
CA ALA A 131 63.37 -54.58 39.23
C ALA A 131 62.65 -54.44 37.87
N VAL A 132 62.32 -55.56 37.22
CA VAL A 132 61.57 -55.57 35.95
C VAL A 132 60.17 -55.01 36.14
N VAL A 133 59.44 -55.46 37.17
CA VAL A 133 58.10 -54.95 37.49
C VAL A 133 58.14 -53.45 37.81
N ALA A 134 59.10 -53.01 38.62
CA ALA A 134 59.24 -51.61 38.99
C ALA A 134 59.58 -50.71 37.77
N ALA A 135 60.36 -51.20 36.82
CA ALA A 135 60.63 -50.50 35.56
C ALA A 135 59.37 -50.39 34.68
N GLU A 136 58.56 -51.45 34.60
CA GLU A 136 57.30 -51.45 33.85
C GLU A 136 56.29 -50.46 34.46
N VAL A 137 56.14 -50.47 35.80
CA VAL A 137 55.27 -49.51 36.51
C VAL A 137 55.72 -48.06 36.28
N LYS A 138 57.04 -47.81 36.25
CA LYS A 138 57.59 -46.48 35.91
C LYS A 138 57.24 -46.07 34.48
N SER A 139 57.37 -46.99 33.54
CA SER A 139 57.00 -46.78 32.13
C SER A 139 55.52 -46.45 31.98
N LEU A 140 54.65 -47.21 32.65
CA LEU A 140 53.20 -47.00 32.64
C LEU A 140 52.80 -45.64 33.25
N SER A 141 53.48 -45.23 34.32
CA SER A 141 53.27 -43.92 34.95
C SER A 141 53.68 -42.77 34.03
N ASN A 142 54.83 -42.90 33.34
CA ASN A 142 55.25 -41.93 32.33
C ASN A 142 54.29 -41.88 31.14
N GLY A 143 53.80 -43.03 30.66
CA GLY A 143 52.79 -43.08 29.59
C GLY A 143 51.49 -42.41 30.01
N THR A 144 51.09 -42.57 31.28
CA THR A 144 49.92 -41.88 31.85
C THR A 144 50.12 -40.36 31.87
N ASP A 145 51.30 -39.87 32.26
CA ASP A 145 51.63 -38.43 32.23
C ASP A 145 51.45 -37.83 30.82
N VAL A 146 51.96 -38.52 29.79
CA VAL A 146 51.85 -38.08 28.39
C VAL A 146 50.39 -38.01 27.93
N ILE A 147 49.61 -39.05 28.21
CA ILE A 147 48.18 -39.08 27.85
C ILE A 147 47.41 -37.95 28.55
N VAL A 148 47.74 -37.64 29.80
CA VAL A 148 47.12 -36.53 30.53
C VAL A 148 47.44 -35.18 29.88
N ASP A 149 48.68 -34.97 29.42
CA ASP A 149 49.05 -33.75 28.71
C ASP A 149 48.30 -33.63 27.38
N ASP A 150 48.20 -34.70 26.59
CA ASP A 150 47.44 -34.69 25.33
C ASP A 150 45.95 -34.34 25.56
N ILE A 151 45.34 -34.86 26.62
CA ILE A 151 43.94 -34.53 26.95
C ILE A 151 43.81 -33.07 27.44
N ARG A 152 44.81 -32.55 28.17
CA ARG A 152 44.82 -31.16 28.63
C ARG A 152 44.82 -30.19 27.45
N ASP A 153 45.66 -30.44 26.46
CA ASP A 153 45.74 -29.62 25.25
C ASP A 153 44.40 -29.64 24.48
N ALA A 154 43.76 -30.82 24.40
CA ALA A 154 42.42 -30.94 23.80
C ALA A 154 41.36 -30.12 24.58
N ILE A 155 41.42 -30.11 25.92
CA ILE A 155 40.52 -29.32 26.76
C ILE A 155 40.74 -27.81 26.56
N GLU A 156 41.99 -27.36 26.50
CA GLU A 156 42.30 -25.93 26.27
C GLU A 156 41.77 -25.46 24.91
N SER A 157 41.88 -26.32 23.89
CA SER A 157 41.26 -26.09 22.58
C SER A 157 39.73 -25.98 22.66
N LEU A 158 39.08 -26.89 23.39
CA LEU A 158 37.63 -26.86 23.60
C LEU A 158 37.17 -25.59 24.33
N LEU A 159 37.87 -25.16 25.38
CA LEU A 159 37.56 -23.92 26.11
C LEU A 159 37.64 -22.70 25.19
N THR A 160 38.68 -22.62 24.36
CA THR A 160 38.83 -21.56 23.36
C THR A 160 37.68 -21.57 22.34
N MET A 161 37.21 -22.76 21.94
CA MET A 161 36.07 -22.89 21.04
C MET A 161 34.77 -22.43 21.69
N PHE A 162 34.54 -22.71 22.97
CA PHE A 162 33.37 -22.21 23.70
C PHE A 162 33.38 -20.69 23.85
N ASP A 163 34.55 -20.07 24.08
CA ASP A 163 34.64 -18.60 24.13
C ASP A 163 34.26 -17.97 22.79
N LYS A 164 34.64 -18.59 21.66
CA LYS A 164 34.20 -18.16 20.32
C LYS A 164 32.69 -18.33 20.13
N VAL A 165 32.12 -19.46 20.58
CA VAL A 165 30.67 -19.68 20.51
C VAL A 165 29.93 -18.62 21.33
N ALA A 166 30.39 -18.31 22.54
CA ALA A 166 29.81 -17.27 23.38
C ALA A 166 29.85 -15.88 22.70
N GLY A 167 30.98 -15.53 22.06
CA GLY A 167 31.10 -14.31 21.27
C GLY A 167 30.11 -14.26 20.11
N ASN A 168 29.96 -15.35 19.35
CA ASN A 168 28.99 -15.44 18.27
C ASN A 168 27.55 -15.31 18.78
N MET A 169 27.21 -15.90 19.93
CA MET A 169 25.88 -15.77 20.52
C MET A 169 25.55 -14.32 20.90
N GLN A 170 26.52 -13.55 21.40
CA GLN A 170 26.32 -12.13 21.67
C GLN A 170 26.04 -11.34 20.38
N GLU A 171 26.80 -11.62 19.31
CA GLU A 171 26.55 -10.97 18.01
C GLU A 171 25.15 -11.31 17.45
N LEU A 172 24.69 -12.55 17.63
CA LEU A 172 23.35 -12.96 17.22
C LEU A 172 22.25 -12.28 18.03
N ASP A 173 22.45 -12.06 19.32
CA ASP A 173 21.51 -11.34 20.19
C ASP A 173 21.39 -9.86 19.79
N ASP A 174 22.53 -9.21 19.53
CA ASP A 174 22.57 -7.83 19.05
C ASP A 174 21.84 -7.70 17.70
N LYS A 175 22.06 -8.64 16.77
CA LYS A 175 21.35 -8.69 15.48
C LYS A 175 19.85 -8.91 15.65
N SER A 176 19.44 -9.82 16.55
CA SER A 176 18.02 -10.08 16.83
C SER A 176 17.31 -8.83 17.37
N THR A 177 17.98 -8.08 18.25
CA THR A 177 17.49 -6.81 18.77
C THR A 177 17.33 -5.79 17.65
N HIS A 178 18.34 -5.65 16.78
CA HIS A 178 18.29 -4.71 15.66
C HIS A 178 17.19 -5.05 14.64
N ILE A 179 16.96 -6.34 14.38
CA ILE A 179 15.85 -6.77 13.53
C ILE A 179 14.50 -6.38 14.17
N SER A 180 14.34 -6.57 15.48
CA SER A 180 13.11 -6.18 16.18
C SER A 180 12.85 -4.67 16.10
N GLU A 181 13.88 -3.83 16.23
CA GLU A 181 13.77 -2.38 16.05
C GLU A 181 13.37 -2.00 14.61
N THR A 182 13.93 -2.69 13.62
CA THR A 182 13.61 -2.49 12.21
C THR A 182 12.15 -2.85 11.92
N ILE A 183 11.65 -3.95 12.48
CA ILE A 183 10.25 -4.37 12.36
C ILE A 183 9.31 -3.35 13.01
N SER A 184 9.66 -2.82 14.18
CA SER A 184 8.89 -1.75 14.84
C SER A 184 8.77 -0.48 13.96
N THR A 185 9.89 -0.09 13.34
CA THR A 185 9.92 1.04 12.41
C THR A 185 9.11 0.77 11.14
N LEU A 186 9.18 -0.45 10.61
CA LEU A 186 8.39 -0.91 9.47
C LEU A 186 6.88 -0.84 9.78
N ASN A 187 6.44 -1.33 10.94
CA ASN A 187 5.05 -1.27 11.38
C ASN A 187 4.52 0.16 11.45
N THR A 188 5.31 1.07 12.01
CA THR A 188 4.96 2.50 12.07
C THR A 188 4.81 3.09 10.67
N SER A 189 5.70 2.70 9.74
CA SER A 189 5.65 3.15 8.34
C SER A 189 4.43 2.62 7.60
N ILE A 190 4.10 1.33 7.77
CA ILE A 190 2.90 0.70 7.19
C ILE A 190 1.64 1.43 7.68
N GLN A 191 1.54 1.69 8.99
CA GLN A 191 0.41 2.42 9.55
C GLN A 191 0.29 3.84 8.98
N SER A 192 1.42 4.56 8.86
CA SER A 192 1.45 5.90 8.26
C SER A 192 0.98 5.87 6.79
N ILE A 193 1.45 4.89 6.00
CA ILE A 193 1.03 4.72 4.60
C ILE A 193 -0.46 4.40 4.54
N SER A 194 -0.96 3.51 5.39
CA SER A 194 -2.38 3.14 5.43
C SER A 194 -3.28 4.35 5.68
N VAL A 195 -2.94 5.19 6.66
CA VAL A 195 -3.70 6.41 6.98
C VAL A 195 -3.67 7.39 5.81
N ARG A 196 -2.48 7.63 5.22
CA ARG A 196 -2.34 8.53 4.08
C ARG A 196 -3.05 8.02 2.83
N ASN A 197 -3.06 6.71 2.60
CA ASN A 197 -3.76 6.11 1.48
C ASN A 197 -5.28 6.19 1.65
N SER A 198 -5.78 6.04 2.88
CA SER A 198 -7.20 6.27 3.17
C SER A 198 -7.61 7.73 2.90
N ASP A 199 -6.80 8.71 3.31
CA ASP A 199 -7.04 10.13 2.99
C ASP A 199 -6.99 10.38 1.48
N ALA A 200 -6.01 9.79 0.78
CA ALA A 200 -5.91 9.89 -0.67
C ALA A 200 -7.14 9.30 -1.38
N ALA A 201 -7.64 8.14 -0.94
CA ALA A 201 -8.84 7.52 -1.50
C ALA A 201 -10.07 8.41 -1.36
N LEU A 202 -10.26 9.05 -0.20
CA LEU A 202 -11.35 9.99 0.02
C LEU A 202 -11.24 11.22 -0.90
N ARG A 203 -10.03 11.79 -1.03
CA ARG A 203 -9.81 12.92 -1.94
C ARG A 203 -10.05 12.58 -3.41
N VAL A 204 -9.72 11.35 -3.83
CA VAL A 204 -10.00 10.87 -5.19
C VAL A 204 -11.51 10.75 -5.42
N ILE A 205 -12.26 10.24 -4.43
CA ILE A 205 -13.74 10.21 -4.50
C ILE A 205 -14.29 11.63 -4.64
N ASP A 206 -13.86 12.56 -3.78
CA ASP A 206 -14.33 13.95 -3.83
C ASP A 206 -14.00 14.63 -5.16
N ALA A 207 -12.80 14.39 -5.69
CA ALA A 207 -12.38 14.91 -7.00
C ALA A 207 -13.21 14.30 -8.14
N ASN A 208 -13.49 12.99 -8.08
CA ASN A 208 -14.32 12.30 -9.06
C ASN A 208 -15.75 12.87 -9.08
N ASP A 209 -16.34 13.08 -7.90
CA ASP A 209 -17.66 13.68 -7.77
C ASP A 209 -17.72 15.08 -8.39
N GLN A 210 -16.77 15.94 -8.05
CA GLN A 210 -16.69 17.31 -8.61
C GLN A 210 -16.53 17.32 -10.13
N THR A 211 -15.66 16.43 -10.63
CA THR A 211 -15.40 16.26 -12.06
C THR A 211 -16.66 15.79 -12.78
N PHE A 212 -17.37 14.81 -12.21
CA PHE A 212 -18.63 14.33 -12.75
C PHE A 212 -19.73 15.41 -12.73
N MET A 213 -19.88 16.15 -11.62
CA MET A 213 -20.84 17.27 -11.56
C MET A 213 -20.58 18.28 -12.68
N SER A 214 -19.31 18.62 -12.89
CA SER A 214 -18.90 19.56 -13.94
C SER A 214 -19.17 19.00 -15.34
N LEU A 215 -18.91 17.70 -15.54
CA LEU A 215 -19.22 16.99 -16.78
C LEU A 215 -20.73 16.98 -17.08
N ALA A 216 -21.57 16.68 -16.09
CA ALA A 216 -23.02 16.70 -16.24
C ALA A 216 -23.54 18.10 -16.61
N LYS A 217 -22.98 19.16 -16.01
CA LYS A 217 -23.30 20.54 -16.38
C LYS A 217 -22.88 20.84 -17.83
N LEU A 218 -21.68 20.43 -18.25
CA LEU A 218 -21.21 20.60 -19.63
C LEU A 218 -22.09 19.84 -20.63
N ASP A 219 -22.50 18.61 -20.33
CA ASP A 219 -23.45 17.83 -21.14
C ASP A 219 -24.73 18.65 -21.38
N HIS A 220 -25.26 19.32 -20.36
CA HIS A 220 -26.45 20.16 -20.45
C HIS A 220 -26.21 21.50 -21.17
N ILE A 221 -25.03 22.13 -21.04
CA ILE A 221 -24.69 23.32 -21.83
C ILE A 221 -24.64 22.95 -23.31
N ILE A 222 -23.98 21.85 -23.66
CA ILE A 222 -23.89 21.36 -25.04
C ILE A 222 -25.29 21.00 -25.57
N TRP A 223 -26.11 20.34 -24.75
CA TRP A 223 -27.51 20.05 -25.08
C TRP A 223 -28.27 21.31 -25.48
N LYS A 224 -28.22 22.36 -24.64
CA LYS A 224 -28.87 23.66 -24.92
C LYS A 224 -28.34 24.32 -26.20
N VAL A 225 -27.02 24.34 -26.39
CA VAL A 225 -26.41 24.89 -27.61
C VAL A 225 -26.88 24.14 -28.85
N ASN A 226 -26.96 22.81 -28.80
CA ASN A 226 -27.49 22.03 -29.91
C ASN A 226 -28.98 22.29 -30.14
N THR A 227 -29.78 22.50 -29.08
CA THR A 227 -31.19 22.92 -29.23
C THR A 227 -31.28 24.27 -29.95
N TYR A 228 -30.43 25.24 -29.61
CA TYR A 228 -30.38 26.54 -30.29
C TYR A 228 -29.98 26.43 -31.76
N ILE A 229 -28.94 25.65 -32.06
CA ILE A 229 -28.52 25.38 -33.43
C ILE A 229 -29.67 24.74 -34.23
N SER A 230 -30.42 23.82 -33.62
CA SER A 230 -31.56 23.18 -34.28
C SER A 230 -32.68 24.18 -34.65
N VAL A 231 -32.90 25.20 -33.81
CA VAL A 231 -33.86 26.28 -34.12
C VAL A 231 -33.33 27.19 -35.25
N ILE A 232 -32.02 27.45 -35.29
CA ILE A 232 -31.38 28.27 -36.33
C ILE A 232 -31.36 27.55 -37.69
N GLU A 233 -31.12 26.23 -37.69
CA GLU A 233 -31.06 25.38 -38.89
C GLU A 233 -32.44 24.92 -39.39
N HIS A 234 -33.50 25.17 -38.62
CA HIS A 234 -34.86 24.67 -38.87
C HIS A 234 -34.98 23.14 -38.89
N GLU A 235 -34.02 22.42 -38.30
CA GLU A 235 -34.04 20.96 -38.20
C GLU A 235 -33.30 20.46 -36.95
N PRO A 236 -33.65 19.28 -36.39
CA PRO A 236 -32.92 18.70 -35.27
C PRO A 236 -31.45 18.42 -35.60
N SER A 237 -30.52 19.11 -34.93
CA SER A 237 -29.07 18.95 -35.12
C SER A 237 -28.46 17.74 -34.41
N PHE A 238 -29.26 17.02 -33.61
CA PHE A 238 -28.84 15.84 -32.84
C PHE A 238 -30.02 14.91 -32.55
N THR A 239 -29.70 13.66 -32.20
CA THR A 239 -30.71 12.67 -31.82
C THR A 239 -31.21 12.93 -30.41
N PHE A 240 -32.54 13.06 -30.27
CA PHE A 240 -33.18 13.19 -28.98
C PHE A 240 -33.00 11.92 -28.12
N VAL A 241 -32.70 12.13 -26.84
CA VAL A 241 -32.62 11.12 -25.78
C VAL A 241 -33.37 11.68 -24.58
N ASP A 242 -34.13 10.85 -23.87
CA ASP A 242 -34.82 11.28 -22.65
C ASP A 242 -33.85 11.42 -21.45
N HIS A 243 -34.36 11.98 -20.36
CA HIS A 243 -33.59 12.26 -19.15
C HIS A 243 -33.09 10.98 -18.46
N HIS A 244 -33.73 9.83 -18.62
CA HIS A 244 -33.25 8.57 -18.01
C HIS A 244 -32.09 7.97 -18.81
N ASN A 245 -32.14 8.07 -20.14
CA ASN A 245 -31.16 7.46 -21.04
C ASN A 245 -29.91 8.32 -21.27
N CYS A 246 -29.90 9.56 -20.80
CA CYS A 246 -28.73 10.44 -20.83
C CYS A 246 -27.66 10.00 -19.79
N ARG A 247 -26.46 10.58 -19.86
CA ARG A 247 -25.36 10.26 -18.91
C ARG A 247 -25.76 10.56 -17.47
N LEU A 248 -26.39 11.71 -17.22
CA LEU A 248 -26.84 12.11 -15.89
C LEU A 248 -27.94 11.18 -15.36
N GLY A 249 -28.90 10.78 -16.21
CA GLY A 249 -29.96 9.85 -15.85
C GLY A 249 -29.44 8.49 -15.41
N LYS A 250 -28.56 7.89 -16.20
CA LYS A 250 -27.92 6.61 -15.84
C LYS A 250 -27.15 6.70 -14.52
N TRP A 251 -26.43 7.80 -14.32
CA TRP A 251 -25.72 8.06 -13.07
C TRP A 251 -26.66 8.25 -11.87
N TYR A 252 -27.78 8.94 -12.08
CA TYR A 252 -28.79 9.22 -11.07
C TYR A 252 -29.53 7.95 -10.63
N GLU A 253 -29.93 7.09 -11.57
CA GLU A 253 -30.81 5.97 -11.27
C GLU A 253 -30.12 4.68 -10.86
N GLN A 254 -28.93 4.41 -11.41
CA GLN A 254 -28.28 3.09 -11.32
C GLN A 254 -26.76 3.16 -11.14
N GLY A 255 -26.18 4.37 -11.18
CA GLY A 255 -24.73 4.57 -11.12
C GLY A 255 -24.24 5.11 -9.78
N ASP A 256 -23.03 5.68 -9.82
CA ASP A 256 -22.35 6.25 -8.66
C ASP A 256 -23.16 7.36 -7.98
N GLY A 257 -24.04 8.04 -8.71
CA GLY A 257 -24.93 9.06 -8.17
C GLY A 257 -25.91 8.51 -7.18
N GLN A 258 -26.57 7.41 -7.52
CA GLN A 258 -27.45 6.72 -6.60
C GLN A 258 -26.67 6.21 -5.37
N ALA A 259 -25.54 5.53 -5.60
CA ALA A 259 -24.76 4.94 -4.51
C ALA A 259 -24.20 6.01 -3.55
N SER A 260 -23.74 7.14 -4.08
CA SER A 260 -23.00 8.14 -3.31
C SER A 260 -23.84 9.32 -2.83
N PHE A 261 -24.92 9.66 -3.53
CA PHE A 261 -25.69 10.88 -3.29
C PHE A 261 -27.15 10.64 -2.90
N SER A 262 -27.69 9.42 -2.98
CA SER A 262 -29.09 9.14 -2.60
C SER A 262 -29.46 9.56 -1.18
N SER A 263 -28.48 9.64 -0.28
CA SER A 263 -28.69 10.10 1.10
C SER A 263 -28.74 11.63 1.26
N THR A 264 -28.35 12.38 0.24
CA THR A 264 -28.37 13.85 0.26
C THR A 264 -29.81 14.35 0.14
N MET A 265 -30.14 15.44 0.82
CA MET A 265 -31.49 16.00 0.85
C MET A 265 -31.92 16.51 -0.53
N SER A 266 -30.95 17.02 -1.30
CA SER A 266 -31.17 17.59 -2.62
C SER A 266 -31.29 16.55 -3.74
N PHE A 267 -30.96 15.27 -3.49
CA PHE A 267 -30.93 14.23 -4.53
C PHE A 267 -32.27 14.07 -5.27
N ALA A 268 -33.37 13.92 -4.54
CA ALA A 268 -34.70 13.75 -5.13
C ALA A 268 -35.16 15.01 -5.90
N GLY A 269 -34.64 16.19 -5.55
CA GLY A 269 -34.99 17.46 -6.19
C GLY A 269 -34.38 17.63 -7.58
N LEU A 270 -33.39 16.83 -7.96
CA LEU A 270 -32.74 16.89 -9.28
C LEU A 270 -33.66 16.41 -10.41
N GLU A 271 -34.53 15.44 -10.13
CA GLU A 271 -35.30 14.72 -11.15
C GLU A 271 -36.22 15.63 -11.96
N GLN A 272 -36.99 16.48 -11.26
CA GLN A 272 -37.94 17.39 -11.90
C GLN A 272 -37.26 18.33 -12.91
N PRO A 273 -36.30 19.19 -12.52
CA PRO A 273 -35.65 20.10 -13.46
C PRO A 273 -34.87 19.35 -14.56
N HIS A 274 -34.36 18.16 -14.29
CA HIS A 274 -33.72 17.33 -15.31
C HIS A 274 -34.73 16.88 -16.39
N SER A 275 -35.90 16.38 -15.98
CA SER A 275 -36.96 16.00 -16.92
C SER A 275 -37.46 17.20 -17.73
N GLU A 276 -37.62 18.38 -17.11
CA GLU A 276 -38.09 19.60 -17.74
C GLU A 276 -37.16 20.11 -18.85
N VAL A 277 -35.83 19.97 -18.71
CA VAL A 277 -34.86 20.30 -19.79
C VAL A 277 -35.12 19.47 -21.04
N HIS A 278 -35.28 18.16 -20.87
CA HIS A 278 -35.50 17.23 -21.97
C HIS A 278 -36.89 17.43 -22.58
N ASP A 279 -37.93 17.63 -21.77
CA ASP A 279 -39.28 17.87 -22.26
C ASP A 279 -39.41 19.18 -23.04
N ALA A 280 -38.78 20.25 -22.60
CA ALA A 280 -38.75 21.51 -23.33
C ALA A 280 -38.09 21.36 -24.72
N THR A 281 -36.99 20.62 -24.81
CA THR A 281 -36.33 20.31 -26.09
C THR A 281 -37.21 19.47 -27.01
N ARG A 282 -37.92 18.48 -26.46
CA ARG A 282 -38.89 17.67 -27.20
C ARG A 282 -40.01 18.54 -27.80
N LEU A 283 -40.49 19.54 -27.06
CA LEU A 283 -41.49 20.49 -27.54
C LEU A 283 -40.96 21.41 -28.65
N VAL A 284 -39.71 21.86 -28.55
CA VAL A 284 -39.03 22.60 -29.63
C VAL A 284 -38.96 21.75 -30.90
N PHE A 285 -38.50 20.50 -30.79
CA PHE A 285 -38.42 19.60 -31.95
C PHE A 285 -39.79 19.28 -32.54
N ALA A 286 -40.82 19.15 -31.71
CA ALA A 286 -42.19 18.97 -32.18
C ALA A 286 -42.73 20.20 -32.94
N GLU A 287 -42.31 21.42 -32.57
CA GLU A 287 -42.65 22.65 -33.32
C GLU A 287 -41.92 22.72 -34.66
N LEU A 288 -40.63 22.38 -34.69
CA LEU A 288 -39.83 22.31 -35.92
C LEU A 288 -40.36 21.27 -36.92
N ALA A 289 -40.99 20.20 -36.43
CA ALA A 289 -41.55 19.13 -37.27
C ALA A 289 -42.93 19.46 -37.87
N LYS A 290 -43.54 20.62 -37.53
CA LYS A 290 -44.85 21.00 -38.08
C LYS A 290 -44.72 21.50 -39.52
N ASP A 291 -45.75 21.27 -40.32
CA ASP A 291 -45.86 21.86 -41.66
C ASP A 291 -46.06 23.38 -41.58
N GLY A 292 -45.12 24.15 -42.12
CA GLY A 292 -45.18 25.61 -42.20
C GLY A 292 -44.06 26.33 -41.44
N GLU A 293 -44.15 27.65 -41.34
CA GLU A 293 -43.18 28.45 -40.58
C GLU A 293 -43.31 28.16 -39.07
N PRO A 294 -42.21 27.83 -38.37
CA PRO A 294 -42.24 27.57 -36.93
C PRO A 294 -42.78 28.75 -36.11
N ASN A 295 -43.55 28.46 -35.05
CA ASN A 295 -44.00 29.51 -34.15
C ASN A 295 -42.88 29.94 -33.17
N TYR A 296 -42.09 30.93 -33.58
CA TYR A 296 -40.96 31.43 -32.80
C TYR A 296 -41.34 31.98 -31.41
N THR A 297 -42.56 32.50 -31.23
CA THR A 297 -43.03 32.95 -29.90
C THR A 297 -43.16 31.78 -28.94
N VAL A 298 -43.77 30.68 -29.41
CA VAL A 298 -43.95 29.45 -28.62
C VAL A 298 -42.60 28.77 -28.38
N MET A 299 -41.74 28.67 -29.41
CA MET A 299 -40.39 28.12 -29.24
C MET A 299 -39.57 28.92 -28.24
N THR A 300 -39.65 30.25 -28.26
CA THR A 300 -38.96 31.10 -27.26
C THR A 300 -39.40 30.77 -25.84
N SER A 301 -40.69 30.49 -25.62
CA SER A 301 -41.18 30.02 -24.32
C SER A 301 -40.50 28.70 -23.92
N TYR A 302 -40.48 27.70 -24.80
CA TYR A 302 -39.85 26.41 -24.51
C TYR A 302 -38.34 26.53 -24.27
N LEU A 303 -37.64 27.40 -25.01
CA LEU A 303 -36.22 27.66 -24.78
C LEU A 303 -35.97 28.31 -23.41
N ASN A 304 -36.83 29.24 -22.98
CA ASN A 304 -36.74 29.84 -21.64
C ASN A 304 -37.04 28.82 -20.54
N ASP A 305 -38.01 27.92 -20.75
CA ASP A 305 -38.31 26.84 -19.81
C ASP A 305 -37.10 25.88 -19.69
N MET A 306 -36.46 25.53 -20.81
CA MET A 306 -35.22 24.74 -20.83
C MET A 306 -34.07 25.41 -20.07
N GLU A 307 -33.87 26.73 -20.27
CA GLU A 307 -32.87 27.52 -19.54
C GLU A 307 -33.12 27.49 -18.02
N ALA A 308 -34.34 27.79 -17.58
CA ALA A 308 -34.71 27.81 -16.17
C ALA A 308 -34.58 26.42 -15.50
N ALA A 309 -34.98 25.36 -16.22
CA ALA A 309 -34.84 23.99 -15.76
C ALA A 309 -33.35 23.58 -15.65
N SER A 310 -32.51 23.98 -16.61
CA SER A 310 -31.06 23.74 -16.57
C SER A 310 -30.39 24.43 -15.38
N ASP A 311 -30.80 25.65 -15.04
CA ASP A 311 -30.34 26.33 -13.81
C ASP A 311 -30.76 25.54 -12.56
N GLY A 312 -31.93 24.91 -12.60
CA GLY A 312 -32.40 23.93 -11.62
C GLY A 312 -31.44 22.77 -11.44
N VAL A 313 -31.11 22.08 -12.53
CA VAL A 313 -30.15 20.98 -12.55
C VAL A 313 -28.83 21.42 -11.92
N PHE A 314 -28.28 22.56 -12.34
CA PHE A 314 -26.95 23.01 -11.88
C PHE A 314 -26.94 23.29 -10.38
N ARG A 315 -28.00 23.93 -9.89
CA ARG A 315 -28.17 24.23 -8.47
C ARG A 315 -28.25 22.97 -7.62
N TYR A 316 -29.02 21.97 -8.04
CA TYR A 316 -29.15 20.73 -7.30
C TYR A 316 -27.84 19.93 -7.30
N LEU A 317 -27.13 19.86 -8.42
CA LEU A 317 -25.79 19.23 -8.48
C LEU A 317 -24.81 19.91 -7.50
N ASP A 318 -24.81 21.25 -7.42
CA ASP A 318 -23.97 21.98 -6.46
C ASP A 318 -24.39 21.79 -5.00
N GLN A 319 -25.70 21.72 -4.73
CA GLN A 319 -26.22 21.47 -3.39
C GLN A 319 -25.88 20.05 -2.92
N MET A 320 -26.10 19.05 -3.75
CA MET A 320 -25.76 17.66 -3.47
C MET A 320 -24.28 17.48 -3.15
N LEU A 321 -23.41 18.13 -3.93
CA LEU A 321 -21.96 18.12 -3.69
C LEU A 321 -21.60 18.74 -2.33
N LYS A 322 -22.15 19.91 -2.01
CA LYS A 322 -21.93 20.57 -0.71
C LYS A 322 -22.47 19.75 0.46
N GLU A 323 -23.65 19.15 0.31
CA GLU A 323 -24.26 18.29 1.33
C GLU A 323 -23.39 17.07 1.61
N LYS A 324 -22.86 16.41 0.58
CA LYS A 324 -21.94 15.28 0.74
C LYS A 324 -20.66 15.70 1.48
N GLN A 325 -20.02 16.78 1.04
CA GLN A 325 -18.79 17.31 1.65
C GLN A 325 -18.97 17.73 3.12
N SER A 326 -20.14 18.28 3.46
CA SER A 326 -20.47 18.66 4.85
C SER A 326 -20.68 17.49 5.80
N ARG A 327 -20.86 16.27 5.26
CA ARG A 327 -21.01 15.03 6.05
C ARG A 327 -19.70 14.26 6.19
N THR A 328 -18.74 14.50 5.30
CA THR A 328 -17.44 13.83 5.28
C THR A 328 -16.33 14.63 5.97
N GLY A 329 -16.51 15.94 6.18
CA GLY A 329 -15.63 16.80 7.00
C GLY A 329 -16.05 16.89 8.46
#